data_AF-A0A0D9NVD5-F1
#
_entry.id   AF-A0A0D9NVD5-F1
#
_cell.length_a   1.000
_cell.length_b   1.000
_cell.length_c   1.000
_cell.angle_alpha   90.00
_cell.angle_beta   90.00
_cell.angle_gamma   90.00
#
_symmetry.space_group_name_H-M   'P 1'
#
loop_
_entity.id
_entity.type
_entity.pdbx_description
1 polymer ?
#
loop_
_entity_poly.entity_id
_entity_poly.type
_entity_poly.pdbx_seq_one_letter_code
_entity_poly.pdbx_strand_id
1 'polypeptide(L)'
;MRSTQPELMESFKAEHYNPSSTPRIDLPPTVLVDDTDSGSAGEPDNQTRQLESRLLAPSAAMTSETQPVDITSTGVPHNPFNFQTQVISTSPVKSNIGQRRGHRYKHSSISAQHQIFQEPPPRPPPVLPASLPIPTLVEAWKSMHKEQRTRLYWSMCHLAVATFIFFRSEGSLSAMALSHLVFFDAGSAAVCVAVEVLGNFEVWRRSSIRHPFGLERVEVLAGFAMSIFLLFGGFDLVSHNLKHFLETLGNHEAHHEHGHGRISATSIDLVAAVAIISTLVSAYGLKNHSRIAKVMRVSYLAALPSVLSNPFHFLTLLFSIIVALLPLLSIYLYTWLDRLICAAIAVAMFGLGMRVVIAQGLMLLMSYGGTNGNSGVTAVLREIESDTTITRVEESQFWQVHYGLCMANLRVSVVRGCDEVAVSKLRNRVSSLIQNRLGEGYGVGGNTRWEVTLQIHPDASS
;
A
#
# COMPACT_ATOMS: atom_id res chain seq x y z
N MET A 1 -67.91 -3.95 15.79
CA MET A 1 -67.76 -2.62 16.42
C MET A 1 -66.25 -2.38 16.61
N ARG A 2 -65.65 -1.21 16.34
CA ARG A 2 -65.83 0.14 16.97
C ARG A 2 -65.70 0.07 18.50
N SER A 3 -64.95 0.91 19.21
CA SER A 3 -63.97 1.97 18.88
C SER A 3 -63.04 2.11 20.12
N THR A 4 -62.00 2.95 20.26
CA THR A 4 -61.63 4.23 19.63
C THR A 4 -60.12 4.47 19.81
N GLN A 5 -59.51 5.30 18.96
CA GLN A 5 -58.21 5.95 19.24
C GLN A 5 -58.44 7.25 20.05
N PRO A 6 -57.38 7.94 20.52
CA PRO A 6 -56.97 9.14 19.77
C PRO A 6 -55.45 9.31 19.61
N GLU A 7 -55.08 10.16 18.66
CA GLU A 7 -53.70 10.61 18.40
C GLU A 7 -53.29 11.75 19.33
N LEU A 8 -51.99 11.99 19.44
CA LEU A 8 -51.45 13.33 19.68
C LEU A 8 -50.14 13.50 18.89
N MET A 9 -49.89 14.70 18.38
CA MET A 9 -48.91 14.96 17.33
C MET A 9 -48.22 16.31 17.55
N GLU A 10 -46.92 16.27 17.82
CA GLU A 10 -46.03 17.45 17.75
C GLU A 10 -44.81 17.07 16.89
N SER A 11 -44.62 17.68 15.72
CA SER A 11 -44.10 19.05 15.49
C SER A 11 -42.57 19.06 15.32
N PHE A 12 -42.11 18.41 14.25
CA PHE A 12 -40.72 18.56 13.78
C PHE A 12 -40.55 19.94 13.12
N LYS A 13 -39.76 20.80 13.74
CA LYS A 13 -39.49 22.16 13.25
C LYS A 13 -38.25 22.16 12.35
N ALA A 14 -38.44 22.40 11.05
CA ALA A 14 -37.34 22.45 10.08
C ALA A 14 -36.67 23.83 10.06
N GLU A 15 -35.38 23.89 10.39
CA GLU A 15 -34.58 25.12 10.27
C GLU A 15 -34.04 25.30 8.83
N HIS A 16 -33.85 26.56 8.42
CA HIS A 16 -33.47 26.91 7.05
C HIS A 16 -31.95 26.76 6.82
N TYR A 17 -31.60 26.05 5.75
CA TYR A 17 -30.25 26.07 5.18
C TYR A 17 -30.12 27.24 4.20
N ASN A 18 -29.16 28.15 4.43
CA ASN A 18 -28.95 29.35 3.62
C ASN A 18 -27.50 29.41 3.06
N PRO A 19 -27.30 29.23 1.74
CA PRO A 19 -25.96 28.99 1.17
C PRO A 19 -25.29 30.27 0.63
N SER A 20 -24.50 30.97 1.46
CA SER A 20 -23.73 32.15 0.99
C SER A 20 -22.46 32.48 1.79
N SER A 21 -21.38 31.70 1.60
CA SER A 21 -20.01 32.20 1.80
C SER A 21 -18.96 31.33 1.09
N THR A 22 -18.24 31.90 0.14
CA THR A 22 -17.05 31.30 -0.49
C THR A 22 -15.79 31.89 0.16
N PRO A 23 -14.92 31.07 0.79
CA PRO A 23 -13.65 31.56 1.30
C PRO A 23 -12.67 31.83 0.15
N ARG A 24 -12.02 32.99 0.21
CA ARG A 24 -10.95 33.40 -0.70
C ARG A 24 -9.66 32.66 -0.34
N ILE A 25 -8.98 32.08 -1.33
CA ILE A 25 -7.66 31.45 -1.16
C ILE A 25 -6.62 32.40 -1.73
N ASP A 26 -5.88 33.08 -0.86
CA ASP A 26 -4.71 33.86 -1.25
C ASP A 26 -3.45 32.98 -1.19
N LEU A 27 -2.55 33.11 -2.18
CA LEU A 27 -1.34 32.28 -2.29
C LEU A 27 -0.16 32.86 -1.46
N PRO A 28 0.71 32.00 -0.88
CA PRO A 28 1.94 32.45 -0.23
C PRO A 28 3.00 32.90 -1.27
N PRO A 29 3.88 33.85 -0.90
CA PRO A 29 4.87 34.41 -1.82
C PRO A 29 6.06 33.47 -2.07
N THR A 30 6.56 33.47 -3.31
CA THR A 30 7.79 32.77 -3.73
C THR A 30 9.03 33.40 -3.10
N VAL A 31 9.89 32.59 -2.48
CA VAL A 31 11.26 32.99 -2.12
C VAL A 31 12.20 32.54 -3.23
N LEU A 32 13.03 33.47 -3.71
CA LEU A 32 14.02 33.26 -4.76
C LEU A 32 15.41 33.22 -4.08
N VAL A 33 16.19 32.17 -4.35
CA VAL A 33 17.56 32.02 -3.85
C VAL A 33 18.48 31.80 -5.06
N ASP A 34 19.62 32.47 -5.04
CA ASP A 34 20.59 32.55 -6.13
C ASP A 34 21.62 31.40 -6.08
N ASP A 35 22.14 30.99 -7.24
CA ASP A 35 23.14 29.93 -7.37
C ASP A 35 24.54 30.55 -7.56
N THR A 36 25.57 30.08 -6.84
CA THR A 36 26.96 30.49 -7.14
C THR A 36 28.01 29.44 -6.72
N ASP A 37 29.02 29.33 -7.58
CA ASP A 37 30.36 28.73 -7.41
C ASP A 37 30.55 27.22 -7.14
N SER A 38 30.72 26.50 -8.26
CA SER A 38 32.02 26.06 -8.81
C SER A 38 33.03 25.25 -7.97
N GLY A 39 33.66 24.26 -8.63
CA GLY A 39 34.80 23.49 -8.11
C GLY A 39 35.29 22.48 -9.15
N SER A 40 36.57 22.52 -9.54
CA SER A 40 37.13 21.75 -10.67
C SER A 40 38.37 20.94 -10.30
N ALA A 41 38.34 19.64 -10.62
CA ALA A 41 39.47 18.72 -10.85
C ALA A 41 38.90 17.30 -11.14
N GLY A 42 39.50 16.43 -11.96
CA GLY A 42 40.66 16.55 -12.84
C GLY A 42 40.91 15.21 -13.56
N GLU A 43 41.41 15.24 -14.80
CA GLU A 43 41.59 14.06 -15.66
C GLU A 43 43.01 13.47 -15.55
N PRO A 44 43.20 12.19 -15.93
CA PRO A 44 44.20 11.93 -16.98
C PRO A 44 43.84 10.79 -17.97
N ASP A 45 44.43 10.88 -19.17
CA ASP A 45 44.38 9.89 -20.26
C ASP A 45 44.78 8.45 -19.86
N ASN A 46 44.32 7.47 -20.65
CA ASN A 46 45.27 6.73 -21.47
C ASN A 46 44.65 6.14 -22.76
N GLN A 47 45.39 6.21 -23.87
CA GLN A 47 45.05 5.65 -25.17
C GLN A 47 45.55 4.21 -25.30
N THR A 48 44.67 3.20 -25.31
CA THR A 48 44.98 1.90 -25.94
C THR A 48 43.75 1.02 -26.17
N ARG A 49 43.10 1.18 -27.36
CA ARG A 49 42.31 0.15 -28.11
C ARG A 49 41.57 0.76 -29.33
N GLN A 50 42.31 1.45 -30.19
CA GLN A 50 41.87 1.71 -31.58
C GLN A 50 42.85 1.06 -32.55
N LEU A 51 42.64 -0.22 -32.79
CA LEU A 51 43.13 -1.02 -33.93
C LEU A 51 42.36 -2.34 -33.88
N GLU A 52 41.96 -2.86 -35.04
CA GLU A 52 40.91 -3.88 -35.21
C GLU A 52 39.50 -3.34 -34.81
N SER A 53 38.43 -3.46 -35.61
CA SER A 53 38.29 -4.02 -36.96
C SER A 53 37.28 -3.20 -37.78
N ARG A 54 37.75 -2.51 -38.83
CA ARG A 54 36.93 -2.13 -39.99
C ARG A 54 36.93 -3.27 -41.01
N LEU A 55 36.07 -3.16 -42.04
CA LEU A 55 36.02 -3.97 -43.26
C LEU A 55 35.42 -5.38 -43.11
N LEU A 56 34.11 -5.53 -43.37
CA LEU A 56 33.59 -6.02 -44.67
C LEU A 56 32.10 -6.39 -44.60
N ALA A 57 31.36 -5.98 -45.63
CA ALA A 57 30.08 -6.55 -46.01
C ALA A 57 30.08 -6.74 -47.55
N PRO A 58 29.50 -7.82 -48.08
CA PRO A 58 29.09 -7.90 -49.48
C PRO A 58 27.57 -8.11 -49.63
N SER A 59 27.06 -8.01 -50.86
CA SER A 59 25.63 -8.08 -51.19
C SER A 59 25.38 -8.88 -52.49
N ALA A 60 24.19 -9.49 -52.56
CA ALA A 60 23.40 -9.90 -53.74
C ALA A 60 24.04 -10.59 -54.99
N ALA A 61 23.56 -11.79 -55.31
CA ALA A 61 23.34 -12.40 -56.64
C ALA A 61 22.30 -13.57 -56.47
N MET A 62 21.31 -13.89 -57.34
CA MET A 62 21.29 -14.27 -58.78
C MET A 62 22.01 -15.61 -59.11
N THR A 63 21.52 -16.54 -59.95
CA THR A 63 20.25 -16.72 -60.74
C THR A 63 19.54 -18.06 -60.35
N SER A 64 18.83 -18.94 -61.11
CA SER A 64 18.52 -19.23 -62.54
C SER A 64 17.14 -19.94 -62.70
N GLU A 65 16.80 -20.47 -63.89
CA GLU A 65 15.46 -20.94 -64.30
C GLU A 65 15.13 -22.45 -64.11
N THR A 66 13.84 -22.84 -64.21
CA THR A 66 13.37 -23.81 -65.25
C THR A 66 11.84 -23.75 -65.49
N GLN A 67 11.37 -24.08 -66.70
CA GLN A 67 9.97 -24.41 -67.10
C GLN A 67 9.96 -25.64 -68.03
N PRO A 68 8.84 -26.39 -68.12
CA PRO A 68 7.93 -26.34 -69.30
C PRO A 68 6.44 -26.14 -68.89
N VAL A 69 5.50 -25.58 -69.67
CA VAL A 69 4.98 -25.88 -71.05
C VAL A 69 4.18 -27.19 -71.11
N ASP A 70 3.00 -27.31 -71.75
CA ASP A 70 2.21 -26.36 -72.58
C ASP A 70 0.86 -26.00 -71.87
N ILE A 71 -0.38 -25.87 -72.41
CA ILE A 71 -1.00 -26.10 -73.75
C ILE A 71 -2.17 -25.12 -74.02
N THR A 72 -2.55 -24.94 -75.29
CA THR A 72 -3.55 -23.95 -75.75
C THR A 72 -4.94 -24.53 -76.08
N SER A 73 -6.00 -23.74 -75.86
CA SER A 73 -7.23 -23.77 -76.68
C SER A 73 -8.12 -22.53 -76.45
N THR A 74 -8.83 -22.08 -77.48
CA THR A 74 -9.74 -20.93 -77.47
C THR A 74 -11.20 -21.34 -77.45
N GLY A 75 -12.04 -20.69 -76.64
CA GLY A 75 -13.50 -20.78 -76.78
C GLY A 75 -14.26 -20.15 -75.62
N VAL A 76 -15.28 -19.33 -75.91
CA VAL A 76 -16.21 -18.78 -74.91
C VAL A 76 -17.55 -19.54 -75.00
N PRO A 77 -17.94 -20.35 -74.00
CA PRO A 77 -19.25 -20.98 -73.96
C PRO A 77 -20.28 -20.06 -73.31
N HIS A 78 -21.41 -19.88 -73.98
CA HIS A 78 -22.56 -19.12 -73.46
C HIS A 78 -23.23 -19.92 -72.33
N ASN A 79 -23.22 -19.42 -71.09
CA ASN A 79 -23.73 -20.17 -69.93
C ASN A 79 -25.26 -19.96 -69.73
N PRO A 80 -26.12 -20.98 -69.82
CA PRO A 80 -27.58 -20.81 -69.89
C PRO A 80 -28.29 -20.58 -68.54
N PHE A 81 -27.55 -20.50 -67.43
CA PHE A 81 -28.12 -20.51 -66.07
C PHE A 81 -28.47 -19.11 -65.53
N ASN A 82 -29.58 -18.53 -66.00
CA ASN A 82 -30.16 -17.30 -65.46
C ASN A 82 -30.95 -17.57 -64.15
N PHE A 83 -30.25 -17.70 -63.03
CA PHE A 83 -30.88 -17.90 -61.72
C PHE A 83 -31.40 -16.58 -61.11
N GLN A 84 -32.66 -16.24 -61.39
CA GLN A 84 -33.38 -15.21 -60.64
C GLN A 84 -33.82 -15.78 -59.27
N THR A 85 -33.20 -15.30 -58.19
CA THR A 85 -33.55 -15.72 -56.82
C THR A 85 -34.92 -15.18 -56.39
N GLN A 86 -35.95 -16.02 -56.44
CA GLN A 86 -37.24 -15.72 -55.79
C GLN A 86 -37.09 -15.77 -54.26
N VAL A 87 -37.54 -14.71 -53.59
CA VAL A 87 -37.56 -14.64 -52.13
C VAL A 87 -38.93 -15.09 -51.62
N ILE A 88 -39.01 -16.33 -51.13
CA ILE A 88 -40.22 -16.85 -50.48
C ILE A 88 -40.35 -16.16 -49.11
N SER A 89 -41.37 -15.31 -48.95
CA SER A 89 -41.71 -14.69 -47.66
C SER A 89 -43.00 -15.31 -47.10
N THR A 90 -42.97 -15.72 -45.83
CA THR A 90 -44.12 -16.28 -45.13
C THR A 90 -44.31 -15.58 -43.77
N SER A 91 -45.33 -14.72 -43.72
CA SER A 91 -45.95 -14.22 -42.48
C SER A 91 -45.09 -13.20 -41.66
N PRO A 92 -45.70 -12.45 -40.71
CA PRO A 92 -45.37 -11.03 -40.55
C PRO A 92 -44.26 -10.70 -39.54
N VAL A 93 -43.60 -9.56 -39.80
CA VAL A 93 -42.49 -9.02 -38.99
C VAL A 93 -42.99 -8.45 -37.66
N LYS A 94 -42.46 -8.99 -36.53
CA LYS A 94 -42.36 -8.24 -35.27
C LYS A 94 -40.99 -7.56 -35.20
N SER A 95 -40.99 -6.24 -35.05
CA SER A 95 -39.80 -5.37 -35.13
C SER A 95 -38.92 -5.39 -33.87
N ASN A 96 -38.25 -6.50 -33.60
CA ASN A 96 -37.13 -6.54 -32.64
C ASN A 96 -35.82 -6.03 -33.27
N ILE A 97 -35.81 -4.74 -33.64
CA ILE A 97 -34.61 -4.07 -34.14
C ILE A 97 -33.64 -3.85 -32.96
N GLY A 98 -32.54 -4.60 -32.91
CA GLY A 98 -31.54 -4.51 -31.84
C GLY A 98 -30.82 -5.82 -31.49
N GLN A 99 -31.48 -6.98 -31.63
CA GLN A 99 -30.88 -8.30 -31.32
C GLN A 99 -30.15 -8.92 -32.53
N ARG A 100 -29.25 -8.16 -33.17
CA ARG A 100 -28.34 -8.71 -34.19
C ARG A 100 -27.23 -9.53 -33.52
N ARG A 101 -27.54 -10.78 -33.16
CA ARG A 101 -26.53 -11.82 -32.92
C ARG A 101 -25.69 -11.98 -34.19
N GLY A 102 -24.49 -11.38 -34.19
CA GLY A 102 -23.50 -11.63 -35.23
C GLY A 102 -23.04 -13.07 -35.19
N HIS A 103 -23.65 -13.94 -36.00
CA HIS A 103 -23.12 -15.29 -36.23
C HIS A 103 -21.68 -15.15 -36.74
N ARG A 104 -20.72 -15.68 -35.99
CA ARG A 104 -19.30 -15.69 -36.37
C ARG A 104 -19.10 -16.65 -37.54
N TYR A 105 -19.35 -16.16 -38.74
CA TYR A 105 -18.98 -16.79 -40.02
C TYR A 105 -17.45 -16.78 -40.24
N LYS A 106 -16.69 -17.32 -39.28
CA LYS A 106 -15.22 -17.54 -39.39
C LYS A 106 -14.85 -18.76 -40.25
N HIS A 107 -15.84 -19.45 -40.82
CA HIS A 107 -15.66 -20.70 -41.57
C HIS A 107 -16.27 -20.71 -42.98
N SER A 108 -16.94 -19.63 -43.41
CA SER A 108 -17.37 -19.48 -44.80
C SER A 108 -16.21 -18.98 -45.65
N SER A 109 -15.74 -19.82 -46.58
CA SER A 109 -14.58 -19.58 -47.47
C SER A 109 -14.64 -18.26 -48.26
N ILE A 110 -15.84 -17.74 -48.52
CA ILE A 110 -16.08 -16.49 -49.24
C ILE A 110 -15.72 -15.24 -48.39
N SER A 111 -15.72 -15.32 -47.05
CA SER A 111 -15.34 -14.18 -46.18
C SER A 111 -13.83 -13.89 -46.24
N ALA A 112 -13.01 -14.95 -46.35
CA ALA A 112 -11.55 -14.84 -46.31
C ALA A 112 -10.99 -13.95 -47.45
N GLN A 113 -11.67 -13.91 -48.59
CA GLN A 113 -11.20 -13.22 -49.79
C GLN A 113 -11.56 -11.71 -49.84
N HIS A 114 -12.38 -11.22 -48.92
CA HIS A 114 -12.68 -9.80 -48.72
C HIS A 114 -12.16 -9.22 -47.39
N GLN A 115 -11.40 -9.99 -46.61
CA GLN A 115 -10.81 -9.52 -45.35
C GLN A 115 -9.54 -8.70 -45.58
N ILE A 116 -9.75 -7.46 -46.07
CA ILE A 116 -8.75 -6.38 -46.16
C ILE A 116 -8.15 -6.08 -44.76
N PHE A 117 -8.92 -6.31 -43.70
CA PHE A 117 -8.38 -6.41 -42.34
C PHE A 117 -7.74 -7.78 -42.12
N GLN A 118 -6.44 -7.85 -42.42
CA GLN A 118 -5.54 -8.88 -41.91
C GLN A 118 -5.62 -8.90 -40.37
N GLU A 119 -6.00 -10.02 -39.76
CA GLU A 119 -6.00 -10.11 -38.29
C GLU A 119 -4.55 -9.91 -37.81
N PRO A 120 -4.29 -8.99 -36.86
CA PRO A 120 -2.92 -8.66 -36.45
C PRO A 120 -2.22 -9.92 -35.93
N PRO A 121 -0.94 -10.14 -36.28
CA PRO A 121 -0.25 -11.40 -36.00
C PRO A 121 -0.36 -11.76 -34.52
N PRO A 122 -0.67 -13.03 -34.19
CA PRO A 122 -1.04 -13.43 -32.84
C PRO A 122 0.07 -13.05 -31.86
N ARG A 123 -0.22 -12.05 -31.02
CA ARG A 123 0.75 -11.48 -30.09
C ARG A 123 1.32 -12.61 -29.23
N PRO A 124 2.65 -12.74 -29.10
CA PRO A 124 3.25 -13.83 -28.32
C PRO A 124 2.68 -13.86 -26.90
N PRO A 125 2.51 -15.06 -26.30
CA PRO A 125 1.86 -15.21 -25.01
C PRO A 125 2.54 -14.30 -23.97
N PRO A 126 1.78 -13.52 -23.17
CA PRO A 126 2.37 -12.59 -22.22
C PRO A 126 3.33 -13.29 -21.25
N VAL A 127 4.51 -12.69 -21.05
CA VAL A 127 5.59 -13.21 -20.18
C VAL A 127 5.14 -13.35 -18.72
N LEU A 128 4.10 -12.61 -18.32
CA LEU A 128 3.46 -12.70 -17.01
C LEU A 128 2.02 -13.24 -17.12
N PRO A 129 1.55 -14.05 -16.16
CA PRO A 129 0.17 -14.53 -16.15
C PRO A 129 -0.82 -13.37 -16.03
N ALA A 130 -1.95 -13.44 -16.75
CA ALA A 130 -2.96 -12.38 -16.79
C ALA A 130 -3.51 -12.06 -15.38
N SER A 131 -3.83 -13.11 -14.62
CA SER A 131 -4.12 -13.04 -13.19
C SER A 131 -3.79 -14.37 -12.52
N LEU A 132 -3.42 -14.34 -11.25
CA LEU A 132 -3.29 -15.51 -10.41
C LEU A 132 -4.59 -15.73 -9.61
N PRO A 133 -4.91 -16.98 -9.20
CA PRO A 133 -6.08 -17.24 -8.36
C PRO A 133 -5.94 -16.57 -7.00
N ILE A 134 -6.99 -15.88 -6.55
CA ILE A 134 -7.09 -15.30 -5.21
C ILE A 134 -7.64 -16.40 -4.27
N PRO A 135 -6.98 -16.68 -3.13
CA PRO A 135 -7.37 -17.78 -2.26
C PRO A 135 -8.73 -17.55 -1.59
N THR A 136 -9.55 -18.59 -1.53
CA THR A 136 -10.74 -18.63 -0.66
C THR A 136 -10.35 -18.85 0.80
N LEU A 137 -11.25 -18.51 1.73
CA LEU A 137 -11.04 -18.75 3.17
C LEU A 137 -10.82 -20.25 3.49
N VAL A 138 -11.43 -21.16 2.71
CA VAL A 138 -11.27 -22.61 2.88
C VAL A 138 -9.88 -23.07 2.44
N GLU A 139 -9.33 -22.47 1.38
CA GLU A 139 -7.95 -22.75 0.93
C GLU A 139 -6.92 -22.13 1.89
N ALA A 140 -7.16 -20.91 2.37
CA ALA A 140 -6.33 -20.27 3.40
C ALA A 140 -6.29 -21.11 4.69
N TRP A 141 -7.43 -21.65 5.14
CA TRP A 141 -7.47 -22.55 6.30
C TRP A 141 -6.71 -23.87 6.07
N LYS A 142 -6.71 -24.38 4.84
CA LYS A 142 -5.99 -25.61 4.44
C LYS A 142 -4.48 -25.39 4.25
N SER A 143 -4.03 -24.18 3.86
CA SER A 143 -2.62 -23.89 3.63
C SER A 143 -1.82 -23.62 4.91
N MET A 144 -2.48 -23.31 6.03
CA MET A 144 -1.78 -22.95 7.28
C MET A 144 -0.87 -24.06 7.82
N HIS A 145 0.42 -23.75 7.96
CA HIS A 145 1.39 -24.58 8.66
C HIS A 145 1.08 -24.67 10.17
N LYS A 146 1.59 -25.71 10.85
CA LYS A 146 1.35 -25.92 12.30
C LYS A 146 1.65 -24.67 13.14
N GLU A 147 2.78 -24.01 12.89
CA GLU A 147 3.16 -22.78 13.61
C GLU A 147 2.20 -21.63 13.34
N GLN A 148 1.78 -21.40 12.09
CA GLN A 148 0.77 -20.38 11.74
C GLN A 148 -0.58 -20.65 12.44
N ARG A 149 -1.01 -21.90 12.56
CA ARG A 149 -2.23 -22.27 13.29
C ARG A 149 -2.09 -22.00 14.79
N THR A 150 -0.91 -22.26 15.38
CA THR A 150 -0.60 -21.90 16.77
C THR A 150 -0.58 -20.38 16.97
N ARG A 151 0.01 -19.60 16.05
CA ARG A 151 -0.01 -18.13 16.09
C ARG A 151 -1.44 -17.58 15.96
N LEU A 152 -2.24 -18.14 15.05
CA LEU A 152 -3.65 -17.75 14.88
C LEU A 152 -4.46 -18.05 16.16
N TYR A 153 -4.26 -19.23 16.77
CA TYR A 153 -4.91 -19.57 18.03
C TYR A 153 -4.54 -18.58 19.14
N TRP A 154 -3.24 -18.33 19.37
CA TRP A 154 -2.78 -17.34 20.37
C TRP A 154 -3.30 -15.93 20.09
N SER A 155 -3.36 -15.52 18.82
CA SER A 155 -3.90 -14.21 18.43
C SER A 155 -5.41 -14.10 18.68
N MET A 156 -6.18 -15.15 18.42
CA MET A 156 -7.62 -15.20 18.73
C MET A 156 -7.86 -15.22 20.25
N CYS A 157 -7.01 -15.92 21.03
CA CYS A 157 -7.04 -15.85 22.49
C CYS A 157 -6.71 -14.44 23.00
N HIS A 158 -5.70 -13.77 22.46
CA HIS A 158 -5.37 -12.39 22.82
C HIS A 158 -6.52 -11.44 22.49
N LEU A 159 -7.16 -11.58 21.32
CA LEU A 159 -8.33 -10.76 20.94
C LEU A 159 -9.54 -10.99 21.85
N ALA A 160 -9.79 -12.24 22.26
CA ALA A 160 -10.84 -12.56 23.22
C ALA A 160 -10.55 -11.99 24.62
N VAL A 161 -9.28 -12.02 25.06
CA VAL A 161 -8.84 -11.41 26.32
C VAL A 161 -8.93 -9.88 26.28
N ALA A 162 -8.52 -9.25 25.18
CA ALA A 162 -8.68 -7.80 24.97
C ALA A 162 -10.15 -7.37 25.01
N THR A 163 -11.03 -8.14 24.36
CA THR A 163 -12.48 -7.93 24.39
C THR A 163 -13.05 -8.09 25.81
N PHE A 164 -12.58 -9.07 26.59
CA PHE A 164 -12.96 -9.22 28.00
C PHE A 164 -12.46 -8.04 28.87
N ILE A 165 -11.23 -7.57 28.66
CA ILE A 165 -10.69 -6.39 29.34
C ILE A 165 -11.52 -5.14 29.01
N PHE A 166 -11.92 -4.96 27.75
CA PHE A 166 -12.78 -3.85 27.31
C PHE A 166 -14.09 -3.77 28.12
N PHE A 167 -14.87 -4.86 28.15
CA PHE A 167 -16.10 -4.95 28.96
C PHE A 167 -15.87 -4.95 30.49
N ARG A 168 -14.62 -5.01 30.97
CA ARG A 168 -14.26 -4.87 32.39
C ARG A 168 -13.69 -3.50 32.76
N SER A 169 -13.50 -2.62 31.78
CA SER A 169 -12.76 -1.37 31.95
C SER A 169 -13.62 -0.15 32.33
N GLU A 170 -14.94 -0.30 32.42
CA GLU A 170 -15.94 0.76 32.68
C GLU A 170 -15.77 1.51 34.02
N GLY A 171 -14.90 1.02 34.93
CA GLY A 171 -14.72 1.57 36.29
C GLY A 171 -13.51 2.48 36.52
N SER A 172 -12.67 2.75 35.51
CA SER A 172 -11.47 3.61 35.65
C SER A 172 -11.02 4.15 34.29
N LEU A 173 -10.55 5.40 34.25
CA LEU A 173 -10.15 6.04 32.99
C LEU A 173 -8.81 5.50 32.48
N SER A 174 -7.89 5.14 33.38
CA SER A 174 -6.66 4.45 33.00
C SER A 174 -6.92 3.00 32.57
N ALA A 175 -7.88 2.29 33.19
CA ALA A 175 -8.30 0.97 32.74
C ALA A 175 -8.98 1.00 31.36
N MET A 176 -9.85 1.98 31.11
CA MET A 176 -10.51 2.20 29.80
C MET A 176 -9.50 2.60 28.72
N ALA A 177 -8.51 3.42 29.05
CA ALA A 177 -7.43 3.75 28.13
C ALA A 177 -6.54 2.53 27.82
N LEU A 178 -6.23 1.73 28.84
CA LEU A 178 -5.48 0.50 28.69
C LEU A 178 -6.23 -0.54 27.85
N SER A 179 -7.55 -0.67 27.99
CA SER A 179 -8.34 -1.65 27.23
C SER A 179 -8.33 -1.38 25.72
N HIS A 180 -8.44 -0.11 25.32
CA HIS A 180 -8.28 0.30 23.92
C HIS A 180 -6.87 0.00 23.37
N LEU A 181 -5.83 0.23 24.18
CA LEU A 181 -4.44 -0.04 23.78
C LEU A 181 -4.18 -1.55 23.63
N VAL A 182 -4.64 -2.38 24.57
CA VAL A 182 -4.58 -3.86 24.48
C VAL A 182 -5.37 -4.38 23.28
N PHE A 183 -6.53 -3.79 22.98
CA PHE A 183 -7.34 -4.17 21.81
C PHE A 183 -6.64 -3.84 20.49
N PHE A 184 -5.94 -2.70 20.40
CA PHE A 184 -5.08 -2.40 19.25
C PHE A 184 -3.90 -3.39 19.12
N ASP A 185 -3.26 -3.75 20.23
CA ASP A 185 -2.16 -4.73 20.28
C ASP A 185 -2.64 -6.12 19.78
N ALA A 186 -3.81 -6.57 20.21
CA ALA A 186 -4.43 -7.83 19.78
C ALA A 186 -4.91 -7.79 18.32
N GLY A 187 -5.54 -6.70 17.90
CA GLY A 187 -6.04 -6.51 16.53
C GLY A 187 -4.92 -6.42 15.50
N SER A 188 -3.85 -5.67 15.79
CA SER A 188 -2.66 -5.57 14.92
C SER A 188 -1.92 -6.90 14.81
N ALA A 189 -1.86 -7.69 15.89
CA ALA A 189 -1.36 -9.06 15.85
C ALA A 189 -2.22 -9.98 14.97
N ALA A 190 -3.54 -9.89 15.05
CA ALA A 190 -4.46 -10.67 14.21
C ALA A 190 -4.32 -10.34 12.72
N VAL A 191 -4.21 -9.05 12.37
CA VAL A 191 -3.92 -8.58 11.01
C VAL A 191 -2.58 -9.16 10.50
N CYS A 192 -1.55 -9.20 11.33
CA CYS A 192 -0.25 -9.74 10.94
C CYS A 192 -0.31 -11.25 10.67
N VAL A 193 -0.99 -12.04 11.52
CA VAL A 193 -1.15 -13.48 11.27
C VAL A 193 -2.01 -13.75 10.03
N ALA A 194 -3.08 -12.96 9.80
CA ALA A 194 -3.85 -13.03 8.56
C ALA A 194 -2.97 -12.79 7.32
N VAL A 195 -2.08 -11.80 7.35
CA VAL A 195 -1.13 -11.54 6.26
C VAL A 195 -0.07 -12.65 6.13
N GLU A 196 0.44 -13.22 7.23
CA GLU A 196 1.34 -14.39 7.17
C GLU A 196 0.69 -15.59 6.46
N VAL A 197 -0.59 -15.85 6.71
CA VAL A 197 -1.35 -16.94 6.07
C VAL A 197 -1.65 -16.63 4.59
N LEU A 198 -1.98 -15.38 4.26
CA LEU A 198 -2.14 -14.96 2.85
C LEU A 198 -0.81 -15.01 2.08
N GLY A 199 0.31 -14.78 2.76
CA GLY A 199 1.67 -14.91 2.22
C GLY A 199 2.07 -16.34 1.79
N ASN A 200 1.28 -17.37 2.14
CA ASN A 200 1.48 -18.74 1.67
C ASN A 200 1.14 -18.91 0.16
N PHE A 201 0.42 -17.97 -0.45
CA PHE A 201 -0.07 -18.09 -1.83
C PHE A 201 0.79 -17.27 -2.81
N GLU A 202 1.09 -17.82 -3.98
CA GLU A 202 1.90 -17.15 -5.00
C GLU A 202 1.40 -15.73 -5.33
N VAL A 203 0.07 -15.54 -5.42
CA VAL A 203 -0.57 -14.25 -5.72
C VAL A 203 -0.18 -13.12 -4.74
N TRP A 204 0.30 -13.45 -3.55
CA TRP A 204 0.80 -12.45 -2.60
C TRP A 204 2.07 -11.75 -3.12
N ARG A 205 3.03 -12.53 -3.62
CA ARG A 205 4.37 -12.07 -4.02
C ARG A 205 4.61 -11.98 -5.52
N ARG A 206 3.90 -12.77 -6.31
CA ARG A 206 4.17 -12.96 -7.74
C ARG A 206 3.39 -11.95 -8.57
N SER A 207 4.12 -11.17 -9.37
CA SER A 207 3.56 -10.25 -10.35
C SER A 207 2.65 -10.94 -11.36
N SER A 208 1.53 -10.29 -11.68
CA SER A 208 0.59 -10.67 -12.74
C SER A 208 0.10 -9.40 -13.45
N ILE A 209 -0.50 -9.52 -14.64
CA ILE A 209 -0.97 -8.34 -15.39
C ILE A 209 -2.04 -7.57 -14.59
N ARG A 210 -2.92 -8.28 -13.88
CA ARG A 210 -3.92 -7.68 -12.99
C ARG A 210 -3.32 -7.07 -11.71
N HIS A 211 -2.25 -7.65 -11.19
CA HIS A 211 -1.57 -7.22 -9.96
C HIS A 211 -0.05 -7.17 -10.18
N PRO A 212 0.49 -6.07 -10.74
CA PRO A 212 1.91 -5.98 -11.13
C PRO A 212 2.91 -6.15 -9.99
N PHE A 213 2.51 -5.81 -8.76
CA PHE A 213 3.32 -5.90 -7.55
C PHE A 213 2.78 -6.96 -6.56
N GLY A 214 2.06 -7.97 -7.05
CA GLY A 214 1.37 -8.95 -6.20
C GLY A 214 0.27 -8.30 -5.33
N LEU A 215 0.01 -8.88 -4.16
CA LEU A 215 -0.94 -8.36 -3.17
C LEU A 215 -0.28 -7.82 -1.90
N GLU A 216 1.06 -7.72 -1.81
CA GLU A 216 1.73 -7.17 -0.61
C GLU A 216 1.27 -5.73 -0.24
N ARG A 217 0.72 -4.96 -1.20
CA ARG A 217 0.06 -3.66 -0.92
C ARG A 217 -1.15 -3.75 0.03
N VAL A 218 -1.81 -4.91 0.11
CA VAL A 218 -2.95 -5.13 1.03
C VAL A 218 -2.48 -5.11 2.49
N GLU A 219 -1.23 -5.46 2.76
CA GLU A 219 -0.60 -5.32 4.08
C GLU A 219 -0.50 -3.85 4.52
N VAL A 220 -0.07 -2.97 3.59
CA VAL A 220 0.03 -1.53 3.80
C VAL A 220 -1.35 -0.93 4.06
N LEU A 221 -2.36 -1.36 3.29
CA LEU A 221 -3.75 -0.94 3.48
C LEU A 221 -4.33 -1.40 4.83
N ALA A 222 -4.01 -2.62 5.28
CA ALA A 222 -4.43 -3.13 6.58
C ALA A 222 -3.73 -2.40 7.75
N GLY A 223 -2.44 -2.09 7.60
CA GLY A 223 -1.69 -1.25 8.54
C GLY A 223 -2.26 0.18 8.65
N PHE A 224 -2.62 0.77 7.50
CA PHE A 224 -3.31 2.05 7.42
C PHE A 224 -4.67 2.01 8.15
N ALA A 225 -5.50 0.99 7.88
CA ALA A 225 -6.79 0.82 8.56
C ALA A 225 -6.65 0.67 10.09
N MET A 226 -5.66 -0.12 10.55
CA MET A 226 -5.34 -0.21 11.98
C MET A 226 -4.91 1.14 12.58
N SER A 227 -4.13 1.95 11.84
CA SER A 227 -3.72 3.29 12.32
C SER A 227 -4.88 4.28 12.46
N ILE A 228 -5.92 4.15 11.64
CA ILE A 228 -7.16 4.90 11.78
C ILE A 228 -7.92 4.48 13.05
N PHE A 229 -8.01 3.17 13.33
CA PHE A 229 -8.60 2.68 14.59
C PHE A 229 -7.84 3.21 15.82
N LEU A 230 -6.51 3.21 15.77
CA LEU A 230 -5.65 3.76 16.83
C LEU A 230 -5.90 5.27 17.06
N LEU A 231 -6.08 6.04 16.00
CA LEU A 231 -6.41 7.47 16.07
C LEU A 231 -7.79 7.72 16.67
N PHE A 232 -8.81 6.96 16.27
CA PHE A 232 -10.14 7.07 16.87
C PHE A 232 -10.15 6.66 18.34
N GLY A 233 -9.42 5.60 18.72
CA GLY A 233 -9.25 5.24 20.14
C GLY A 233 -8.54 6.33 20.95
N GLY A 234 -7.50 6.96 20.39
CA GLY A 234 -6.87 8.13 21.03
C GLY A 234 -7.81 9.32 21.18
N PHE A 235 -8.64 9.60 20.17
CA PHE A 235 -9.60 10.71 20.19
C PHE A 235 -10.77 10.46 21.17
N ASP A 236 -11.32 9.25 21.22
CA ASP A 236 -12.36 8.87 22.17
C ASP A 236 -11.88 9.12 23.62
N LEU A 237 -10.69 8.63 23.97
CA LEU A 237 -10.10 8.80 25.29
C LEU A 237 -9.84 10.27 25.64
N VAL A 238 -9.39 11.09 24.68
CA VAL A 238 -9.29 12.56 24.89
C VAL A 238 -10.68 13.15 25.16
N SER A 239 -11.72 12.73 24.43
CA SER A 239 -13.08 13.25 24.61
C SER A 239 -13.69 12.87 25.97
N HIS A 240 -13.51 11.62 26.42
CA HIS A 240 -13.92 11.15 27.75
C HIS A 240 -13.16 11.86 28.87
N ASN A 241 -11.84 12.03 28.74
CA ASN A 241 -11.02 12.73 29.73
C ASN A 241 -11.42 14.22 29.84
N LEU A 242 -11.61 14.90 28.72
CA LEU A 242 -12.07 16.29 28.68
C LEU A 242 -13.48 16.46 29.25
N LYS A 243 -14.41 15.55 28.95
CA LYS A 243 -15.76 15.54 29.53
C LYS A 243 -15.70 15.50 31.06
N HIS A 244 -14.98 14.55 31.64
CA HIS A 244 -14.84 14.45 33.09
C HIS A 244 -14.06 15.62 33.72
N PHE A 245 -13.14 16.25 32.98
CA PHE A 245 -12.50 17.49 33.43
C PHE A 245 -13.49 18.66 33.50
N LEU A 246 -14.35 18.84 32.50
CA LEU A 246 -15.40 19.86 32.49
C LEU A 246 -16.48 19.60 33.55
N GLU A 247 -16.89 18.33 33.75
CA GLU A 247 -17.76 17.90 34.85
C GLU A 247 -17.16 18.17 36.24
N THR A 248 -15.82 18.22 36.36
CA THR A 248 -15.14 18.59 37.61
C THR A 248 -15.07 20.11 37.83
N LEU A 249 -15.27 20.92 36.78
CA LEU A 249 -15.16 22.38 36.82
C LEU A 249 -16.51 23.11 36.87
N GLY A 250 -17.59 22.49 36.38
CA GLY A 250 -18.94 23.03 36.51
C GLY A 250 -19.51 22.73 37.91
N ASN A 251 -20.03 23.75 38.61
CA ASN A 251 -20.76 23.60 39.88
C ASN A 251 -22.15 22.95 39.71
N HIS A 252 -22.30 21.98 38.80
CA HIS A 252 -23.53 21.24 38.57
C HIS A 252 -23.47 19.92 39.32
N GLU A 253 -24.22 19.85 40.42
CA GLU A 253 -24.42 18.64 41.21
C GLU A 253 -24.96 17.51 40.31
N ALA A 254 -24.21 16.40 40.22
CA ALA A 254 -24.53 15.32 39.32
C ALA A 254 -25.78 14.57 39.81
N HIS A 255 -26.93 14.82 39.19
CA HIS A 255 -28.20 14.11 39.47
C HIS A 255 -28.17 12.59 39.22
N HIS A 256 -27.04 12.04 38.79
CA HIS A 256 -26.70 10.63 38.91
C HIS A 256 -25.49 10.48 39.82
N GLU A 257 -25.73 10.51 41.13
CA GLU A 257 -24.79 10.05 42.14
C GLU A 257 -24.60 8.53 41.96
N HIS A 258 -23.70 8.16 41.04
CA HIS A 258 -23.17 6.80 40.94
C HIS A 258 -22.31 6.56 42.18
N GLY A 259 -22.99 6.23 43.28
CA GLY A 259 -22.39 6.11 44.61
C GLY A 259 -21.12 5.27 44.57
N HIS A 260 -20.08 5.74 45.25
CA HIS A 260 -18.74 5.16 45.24
C HIS A 260 -18.65 3.83 46.02
N GLY A 261 -19.53 2.88 45.70
CA GLY A 261 -19.46 1.48 46.05
C GLY A 261 -18.23 0.85 45.39
N ARG A 262 -17.06 1.10 46.01
CA ARG A 262 -15.71 0.64 45.70
C ARG A 262 -15.68 -0.42 44.59
N ILE A 263 -15.60 0.03 43.33
CA ILE A 263 -15.25 -0.86 42.22
C ILE A 263 -13.89 -1.44 42.61
N SER A 264 -13.87 -2.74 42.93
CA SER A 264 -12.80 -3.28 43.75
C SER A 264 -11.45 -3.04 43.09
N ALA A 265 -10.44 -2.66 43.87
CA ALA A 265 -9.04 -2.61 43.43
C ALA A 265 -8.69 -3.86 42.60
N THR A 266 -9.11 -5.02 43.12
CA THR A 266 -9.05 -6.35 42.49
C THR A 266 -9.51 -6.40 41.03
N SER A 267 -10.47 -5.58 40.59
CA SER A 267 -10.95 -5.55 39.20
C SER A 267 -9.99 -4.80 38.27
N ILE A 268 -9.35 -3.74 38.78
CA ILE A 268 -8.32 -2.97 38.06
C ILE A 268 -7.00 -3.74 38.07
N ASP A 269 -6.63 -4.33 39.21
CA ASP A 269 -5.51 -5.26 39.35
C ASP A 269 -5.66 -6.46 38.41
N LEU A 270 -6.87 -7.03 38.29
CA LEU A 270 -7.17 -8.12 37.36
C LEU A 270 -7.05 -7.66 35.91
N VAL A 271 -7.61 -6.50 35.54
CA VAL A 271 -7.46 -5.92 34.19
C VAL A 271 -5.98 -5.74 33.84
N ALA A 272 -5.19 -5.16 34.75
CA ALA A 272 -3.77 -4.91 34.53
C ALA A 272 -2.94 -6.21 34.50
N ALA A 273 -3.18 -7.15 35.42
CA ALA A 273 -2.47 -8.43 35.44
C ALA A 273 -2.81 -9.29 34.20
N VAL A 274 -4.07 -9.32 33.77
CA VAL A 274 -4.49 -10.03 32.56
C VAL A 274 -3.92 -9.35 31.32
N ALA A 275 -3.84 -8.01 31.26
CA ALA A 275 -3.16 -7.28 30.19
C ALA A 275 -1.66 -7.63 30.13
N ILE A 276 -0.94 -7.58 31.26
CA ILE A 276 0.49 -7.97 31.35
C ILE A 276 0.70 -9.38 30.83
N ILE A 277 -0.07 -10.36 31.33
CA ILE A 277 0.05 -11.76 30.94
C ILE A 277 -0.27 -11.94 29.45
N SER A 278 -1.33 -11.31 28.94
CA SER A 278 -1.74 -11.43 27.54
C SER A 278 -0.70 -10.80 26.59
N THR A 279 -0.18 -9.61 26.91
CA THR A 279 0.85 -8.96 26.10
C THR A 279 2.20 -9.71 26.18
N LEU A 280 2.61 -10.27 27.32
CA LEU A 280 3.79 -11.16 27.38
C LEU A 280 3.60 -12.39 26.48
N VAL A 281 2.48 -13.11 26.63
CA VAL A 281 2.19 -14.33 25.85
C VAL A 281 2.07 -14.02 24.36
N SER A 282 1.43 -12.92 24.00
CA SER A 282 1.34 -12.42 22.63
C SER A 282 2.73 -12.11 22.07
N ALA A 283 3.58 -11.42 22.84
CA ALA A 283 4.91 -11.05 22.39
C ALA A 283 5.79 -12.30 22.17
N TYR A 284 6.00 -13.13 23.19
CA TYR A 284 6.83 -14.33 23.08
C TYR A 284 6.25 -15.39 22.12
N GLY A 285 4.92 -15.52 22.06
CA GLY A 285 4.22 -16.53 21.26
C GLY A 285 4.06 -16.18 19.78
N LEU A 286 3.85 -14.90 19.45
CA LEU A 286 3.61 -14.47 18.06
C LEU A 286 4.87 -13.98 17.34
N LYS A 287 5.94 -13.60 18.08
CA LYS A 287 7.25 -13.16 17.54
C LYS A 287 7.19 -12.00 16.54
N ASN A 288 6.09 -11.25 16.54
CA ASN A 288 5.68 -10.32 15.49
C ASN A 288 6.47 -8.98 15.49
N HIS A 289 7.49 -8.85 16.35
CA HIS A 289 8.16 -7.59 16.66
C HIS A 289 8.87 -6.97 15.45
N SER A 290 9.56 -7.78 14.66
CA SER A 290 10.27 -7.32 13.45
C SER A 290 9.33 -6.73 12.41
N ARG A 291 8.10 -7.24 12.35
CA ARG A 291 7.03 -6.79 11.44
C ARG A 291 6.57 -5.39 11.83
N ILE A 292 6.10 -5.21 13.07
CA ILE A 292 5.63 -3.89 13.55
C ILE A 292 6.80 -2.90 13.63
N ALA A 293 7.99 -3.30 14.07
CA ALA A 293 9.16 -2.42 14.09
C ALA A 293 9.50 -1.88 12.67
N LYS A 294 9.37 -2.72 11.62
CA LYS A 294 9.54 -2.27 10.23
C LYS A 294 8.44 -1.31 9.76
N VAL A 295 7.21 -1.42 10.28
CA VAL A 295 6.16 -0.41 10.07
C VAL A 295 6.52 0.91 10.75
N MET A 296 7.01 0.85 11.99
CA MET A 296 7.18 2.00 12.86
C MET A 296 8.43 2.84 12.59
N ARG A 297 9.52 2.23 12.10
CA ARG A 297 10.82 2.91 11.84
C ARG A 297 11.37 3.73 13.03
N VAL A 298 11.02 3.38 14.27
CA VAL A 298 11.46 4.12 15.47
C VAL A 298 12.84 3.63 15.92
N SER A 299 13.89 4.26 15.41
CA SER A 299 15.29 3.90 15.70
C SER A 299 15.64 3.86 17.19
N TYR A 300 15.03 4.73 18.01
CA TYR A 300 15.27 4.78 19.45
C TYR A 300 14.83 3.50 20.22
N LEU A 301 13.87 2.74 19.69
CA LEU A 301 13.41 1.48 20.29
C LEU A 301 14.16 0.25 19.77
N ALA A 302 15.02 0.41 18.75
CA ALA A 302 15.86 -0.67 18.24
C ALA A 302 17.00 -1.05 19.21
N ALA A 303 17.29 -0.21 20.21
CA ALA A 303 18.25 -0.48 21.28
C ALA A 303 17.66 -1.30 22.46
N LEU A 304 16.33 -1.52 22.49
CA LEU A 304 15.68 -2.37 23.48
C LEU A 304 15.74 -3.85 23.07
N PRO A 305 15.55 -4.81 24.01
CA PRO A 305 15.39 -6.21 23.69
C PRO A 305 14.31 -6.44 22.62
N SER A 306 14.51 -7.40 21.73
CA SER A 306 13.70 -7.61 20.52
C SER A 306 12.20 -7.82 20.75
N VAL A 307 11.78 -8.12 21.98
CA VAL A 307 10.38 -8.24 22.40
C VAL A 307 9.72 -6.87 22.61
N LEU A 308 10.50 -5.87 23.05
CA LEU A 308 10.07 -4.49 23.36
C LEU A 308 10.36 -3.50 22.22
N SER A 309 10.99 -3.93 21.12
CA SER A 309 11.16 -3.08 19.92
C SER A 309 9.84 -2.81 19.18
N ASN A 310 8.75 -3.51 19.53
CA ASN A 310 7.39 -3.06 19.22
C ASN A 310 6.97 -1.95 20.23
N PRO A 311 6.79 -0.69 19.78
CA PRO A 311 6.35 0.40 20.65
C PRO A 311 5.04 0.12 21.37
N PHE A 312 4.10 -0.61 20.74
CA PHE A 312 2.79 -0.86 21.32
C PHE A 312 2.87 -1.85 22.47
N HIS A 313 3.56 -2.99 22.32
CA HIS A 313 3.81 -3.90 23.45
C HIS A 313 4.57 -3.20 24.60
N PHE A 314 5.57 -2.36 24.29
CA PHE A 314 6.25 -1.57 25.32
C PHE A 314 5.28 -0.64 26.06
N LEU A 315 4.44 0.08 25.33
CA LEU A 315 3.46 1.02 25.89
C LEU A 315 2.39 0.30 26.73
N THR A 316 1.86 -0.82 26.22
CA THR A 316 0.89 -1.67 26.91
C THR A 316 1.46 -2.21 28.22
N LEU A 317 2.68 -2.76 28.20
CA LEU A 317 3.32 -3.29 29.40
C LEU A 317 3.67 -2.19 30.41
N LEU A 318 4.21 -1.06 29.95
CA LEU A 318 4.54 0.09 30.80
C LEU A 318 3.29 0.58 31.54
N PHE A 319 2.21 0.89 30.83
CA PHE A 319 0.99 1.39 31.46
C PHE A 319 0.24 0.31 32.25
N SER A 320 0.27 -0.96 31.85
CA SER A 320 -0.32 -2.03 32.68
C SER A 320 0.40 -2.16 34.03
N ILE A 321 1.73 -2.07 34.05
CA ILE A 321 2.50 -2.10 35.30
C ILE A 321 2.17 -0.88 36.18
N ILE A 322 2.04 0.31 35.59
CA ILE A 322 1.66 1.51 36.35
C ILE A 322 0.23 1.37 36.90
N VAL A 323 -0.73 0.90 36.11
CA VAL A 323 -2.13 0.67 36.56
C VAL A 323 -2.23 -0.42 37.62
N ALA A 324 -1.39 -1.46 37.58
CA ALA A 324 -1.29 -2.47 38.65
C ALA A 324 -0.69 -1.94 39.96
N LEU A 325 -0.04 -0.76 39.94
CA LEU A 325 0.48 -0.11 41.14
C LEU A 325 -0.49 0.95 41.70
N LEU A 326 -1.47 1.41 40.92
CA LEU A 326 -2.40 2.48 41.32
C LEU A 326 -3.17 2.18 42.62
N PRO A 327 -3.70 0.96 42.86
CA PRO A 327 -4.43 0.67 44.10
C PRO A 327 -3.57 0.61 45.37
N LEU A 328 -2.25 0.72 45.25
CA LEU A 328 -1.32 0.83 46.40
C LEU A 328 -1.14 2.30 46.87
N LEU A 329 -1.69 3.28 46.15
CA LEU A 329 -1.54 4.71 46.43
C LEU A 329 -2.71 5.28 47.24
N SER A 330 -2.50 6.46 47.82
CA SER A 330 -3.55 7.26 48.48
C SER A 330 -4.71 7.56 47.53
N ILE A 331 -5.95 7.52 48.05
CA ILE A 331 -7.20 7.76 47.29
C ILE A 331 -7.15 9.07 46.49
N TYR A 332 -6.59 10.13 47.07
CA TYR A 332 -6.44 11.44 46.40
C TYR A 332 -5.41 11.40 45.25
N LEU A 333 -4.31 10.66 45.44
CA LEU A 333 -3.28 10.53 44.41
C LEU A 333 -3.75 9.60 43.29
N TYR A 334 -4.52 8.55 43.63
CA TYR A 334 -5.14 7.62 42.69
C TYR A 334 -6.05 8.33 41.67
N THR A 335 -6.99 9.18 42.09
CA THR A 335 -7.95 9.82 41.16
C THR A 335 -7.29 10.82 40.22
N TRP A 336 -6.25 11.52 40.67
CA TRP A 336 -5.44 12.40 39.81
C TRP A 336 -4.57 11.60 38.84
N LEU A 337 -3.94 10.53 39.32
CA LEU A 337 -3.03 9.71 38.52
C LEU A 337 -3.75 8.85 37.48
N ASP A 338 -4.97 8.35 37.77
CA ASP A 338 -5.85 7.68 36.81
C ASP A 338 -6.17 8.57 35.59
N ARG A 339 -6.52 9.84 35.85
CA ARG A 339 -6.76 10.86 34.82
C ARG A 339 -5.49 11.17 34.02
N LEU A 340 -4.33 11.28 34.68
CA LEU A 340 -3.05 11.56 34.02
C LEU A 340 -2.57 10.39 33.16
N ILE A 341 -2.73 9.15 33.61
CA ILE A 341 -2.38 7.94 32.83
C ILE A 341 -3.31 7.80 31.63
N CYS A 342 -4.62 8.02 31.80
CA CYS A 342 -5.57 8.08 30.70
C CYS A 342 -5.13 9.09 29.62
N ALA A 343 -4.79 10.32 30.03
CA ALA A 343 -4.29 11.35 29.12
C ALA A 343 -2.95 10.96 28.46
N ALA A 344 -2.01 10.36 29.20
CA ALA A 344 -0.73 9.92 28.68
C ALA A 344 -0.87 8.78 27.64
N ILE A 345 -1.75 7.81 27.89
CA ILE A 345 -2.11 6.76 26.94
C ILE A 345 -2.75 7.38 25.70
N ALA A 346 -3.72 8.28 25.86
CA ALA A 346 -4.43 8.89 24.74
C ALA A 346 -3.50 9.72 23.83
N VAL A 347 -2.61 10.53 24.43
CA VAL A 347 -1.56 11.27 23.70
C VAL A 347 -0.57 10.34 23.00
N ALA A 348 -0.18 9.24 23.63
CA ALA A 348 0.70 8.24 23.00
C ALA A 348 0.03 7.49 21.85
N MET A 349 -1.23 7.05 22.01
CA MET A 349 -2.03 6.44 20.96
C MET A 349 -2.21 7.39 19.77
N PHE A 350 -2.60 8.64 20.03
CA PHE A 350 -2.76 9.66 18.98
C PHE A 350 -1.43 9.97 18.28
N GLY A 351 -0.34 10.18 19.03
CA GLY A 351 0.98 10.50 18.48
C GLY A 351 1.61 9.37 17.67
N LEU A 352 1.43 8.11 18.09
CA LEU A 352 1.86 6.94 17.32
C LEU A 352 0.94 6.71 16.11
N GLY A 353 -0.38 6.85 16.28
CA GLY A 353 -1.36 6.76 15.20
C GLY A 353 -1.10 7.76 14.08
N MET A 354 -0.81 9.03 14.41
CA MET A 354 -0.47 10.07 13.43
C MET A 354 0.81 9.72 12.67
N ARG A 355 1.83 9.14 13.34
CA ARG A 355 3.06 8.70 12.66
C ARG A 355 2.81 7.53 11.70
N VAL A 356 2.01 6.54 12.11
CA VAL A 356 1.69 5.39 11.25
C VAL A 356 0.79 5.80 10.08
N VAL A 357 -0.27 6.58 10.31
CA VAL A 357 -1.21 6.95 9.23
C VAL A 357 -0.51 7.78 8.15
N ILE A 358 0.45 8.64 8.51
CA ILE A 358 1.27 9.39 7.55
C ILE A 358 2.24 8.45 6.82
N ALA A 359 2.99 7.60 7.54
CA ALA A 359 3.97 6.70 6.92
C ALA A 359 3.31 5.68 5.96
N GLN A 360 2.15 5.14 6.34
CA GLN A 360 1.35 4.24 5.52
C GLN A 360 0.63 4.98 4.39
N GLY A 361 0.05 6.15 4.68
CA GLY A 361 -0.62 7.00 3.71
C GLY A 361 0.31 7.42 2.57
N LEU A 362 1.53 7.88 2.88
CA LEU A 362 2.55 8.20 1.88
C LEU A 362 2.93 6.99 1.00
N MET A 363 2.98 5.78 1.57
CA MET A 363 3.24 4.56 0.81
C MET A 363 2.06 4.18 -0.10
N LEU A 364 0.81 4.43 0.33
CA LEU A 364 -0.39 4.26 -0.51
C LEU A 364 -0.50 5.34 -1.61
N LEU A 365 -0.03 6.56 -1.34
CA LEU A 365 0.01 7.70 -2.27
C LEU A 365 1.15 7.63 -3.31
N MET A 366 1.93 6.54 -3.33
CA MET A 366 3.12 6.39 -4.20
C MET A 366 4.20 7.45 -3.92
N SER A 367 4.55 7.66 -2.65
CA SER A 367 5.65 8.53 -2.22
C SER A 367 6.77 7.74 -1.52
N TYR A 368 7.95 8.35 -1.37
CA TYR A 368 9.10 7.78 -0.65
C TYR A 368 9.25 8.40 0.74
N GLY A 369 8.61 7.79 1.74
CA GLY A 369 8.78 8.10 3.17
C GLY A 369 9.91 7.33 3.86
N GLY A 370 11.00 7.01 3.14
CA GLY A 370 12.10 6.19 3.65
C GLY A 370 13.16 6.99 4.43
N THR A 371 14.35 6.40 4.62
CA THR A 371 15.48 7.05 5.30
C THR A 371 15.82 8.37 4.61
N ASN A 372 15.88 9.45 5.39
CA ASN A 372 16.04 10.85 4.95
C ASN A 372 14.94 11.38 3.99
N GLY A 373 13.90 10.58 3.67
CA GLY A 373 12.78 10.97 2.80
C GLY A 373 13.22 11.73 1.55
N ASN A 374 12.63 12.91 1.33
CA ASN A 374 12.93 13.76 0.18
C ASN A 374 14.39 14.22 0.14
N SER A 375 15.05 14.55 1.26
CA SER A 375 16.44 15.05 1.22
C SER A 375 17.43 13.95 0.84
N GLY A 376 17.13 12.68 1.18
CA GLY A 376 17.85 11.53 0.65
C GLY A 376 17.73 11.42 -0.87
N VAL A 377 16.51 11.55 -1.40
CA VAL A 377 16.25 11.52 -2.85
C VAL A 377 16.95 12.69 -3.57
N THR A 378 16.86 13.92 -3.05
CA THR A 378 17.55 15.09 -3.62
C THR A 378 19.07 14.94 -3.60
N ALA A 379 19.66 14.38 -2.54
CA ALA A 379 21.10 14.11 -2.50
C ALA A 379 21.53 13.10 -3.56
N VAL A 380 20.74 12.04 -3.78
CA VAL A 380 21.01 11.04 -4.83
C VAL A 380 20.82 11.61 -6.22
N LEU A 381 19.82 12.45 -6.45
CA LEU A 381 19.64 13.15 -7.74
C LEU A 381 20.84 14.06 -8.04
N ARG A 382 21.31 14.84 -7.06
CA ARG A 382 22.50 15.69 -7.22
C ARG A 382 23.77 14.89 -7.51
N GLU A 383 23.91 13.70 -6.92
CA GLU A 383 25.02 12.79 -7.21
C GLU A 383 24.91 12.15 -8.62
N ILE A 384 23.69 11.91 -9.12
CA ILE A 384 23.42 11.49 -10.51
C ILE A 384 23.68 12.64 -11.50
N GLU A 385 23.34 13.88 -11.16
CA GLU A 385 23.58 15.07 -12.00
C GLU A 385 25.05 15.48 -12.06
N SER A 386 25.88 15.06 -11.09
CA SER A 386 27.33 15.24 -11.12
C SER A 386 28.06 14.28 -12.08
N ASP A 387 27.34 13.35 -12.72
CA ASP A 387 27.88 12.36 -13.65
C ASP A 387 28.13 13.00 -15.03
N THR A 388 29.40 13.08 -15.45
CA THR A 388 29.81 13.70 -16.74
C THR A 388 29.21 13.06 -18.00
N THR A 389 28.54 11.91 -17.88
CA THR A 389 27.80 11.29 -19.00
C THR A 389 26.35 11.76 -19.14
N ILE A 390 25.79 12.39 -18.10
CA ILE A 390 24.44 12.95 -18.04
C ILE A 390 24.50 14.47 -18.26
N THR A 391 23.62 15.01 -19.12
CA THR A 391 23.49 16.47 -19.31
C THR A 391 22.39 17.08 -18.44
N ARG A 392 21.32 16.32 -18.16
CA ARG A 392 20.25 16.68 -17.21
C ARG A 392 19.40 15.46 -16.82
N VAL A 393 18.77 15.51 -15.66
CA VAL A 393 17.61 14.65 -15.33
C VAL A 393 16.34 15.37 -15.81
N GLU A 394 15.59 14.75 -16.72
CA GLU A 394 14.35 15.34 -17.29
C GLU A 394 13.14 15.06 -16.40
N GLU A 395 13.05 13.84 -15.87
CA GLU A 395 11.99 13.41 -14.96
C GLU A 395 12.58 12.44 -13.93
N SER A 396 12.14 12.52 -12.67
CA SER A 396 12.44 11.48 -11.68
C SER A 396 11.27 11.23 -10.74
N GLN A 397 11.07 9.97 -10.38
CA GLN A 397 9.95 9.52 -9.56
C GLN A 397 10.44 8.38 -8.65
N PHE A 398 10.36 8.60 -7.33
CA PHE A 398 10.80 7.65 -6.32
C PHE A 398 9.63 7.34 -5.38
N TRP A 399 9.29 6.07 -5.20
CA TRP A 399 8.20 5.67 -4.32
C TRP A 399 8.40 4.30 -3.67
N GLN A 400 7.80 4.11 -2.49
CA GLN A 400 7.72 2.79 -1.87
C GLN A 400 6.43 2.08 -2.29
N VAL A 401 6.53 0.83 -2.75
CA VAL A 401 5.40 0.02 -3.24
C VAL A 401 4.79 -0.80 -2.11
N HIS A 402 5.64 -1.41 -1.29
CA HIS A 402 5.34 -2.13 -0.05
C HIS A 402 6.63 -2.20 0.79
N TYR A 403 6.57 -2.81 1.98
CA TYR A 403 7.72 -2.89 2.89
C TYR A 403 8.98 -3.55 2.29
N GLY A 404 8.84 -4.39 1.27
CA GLY A 404 9.95 -5.09 0.61
C GLY A 404 10.46 -4.46 -0.69
N LEU A 405 9.74 -3.48 -1.27
CA LEU A 405 10.04 -2.96 -2.62
C LEU A 405 9.85 -1.44 -2.72
N CYS A 406 10.89 -0.77 -3.21
CA CYS A 406 10.87 0.62 -3.68
C CYS A 406 11.13 0.67 -5.19
N MET A 407 10.54 1.66 -5.87
CA MET A 407 10.76 1.95 -7.28
C MET A 407 11.52 3.27 -7.42
N ALA A 408 12.41 3.32 -8.40
CA ALA A 408 12.98 4.57 -8.90
C ALA A 408 12.89 4.59 -10.43
N ASN A 409 12.04 5.46 -10.98
CA ASN A 409 11.97 5.71 -12.40
C ASN A 409 12.63 7.05 -12.70
N LEU A 410 13.63 7.04 -13.58
CA LEU A 410 14.38 8.22 -14.00
C LEU A 410 14.40 8.31 -15.52
N ARG A 411 14.31 9.55 -16.01
CA ARG A 411 14.50 9.92 -17.41
C ARG A 411 15.66 10.90 -17.46
N VAL A 412 16.73 10.55 -18.18
CA VAL A 412 17.94 11.37 -18.27
C VAL A 412 18.31 11.67 -19.71
N SER A 413 18.82 12.88 -19.94
CA SER A 413 19.52 13.23 -21.16
C SER A 413 21.00 12.89 -21.02
N VAL A 414 21.59 12.31 -22.05
CA VAL A 414 23.02 11.98 -22.11
C VAL A 414 23.73 12.70 -23.25
N VAL A 415 25.03 12.90 -23.09
CA VAL A 415 25.92 13.52 -24.08
C VAL A 415 25.82 12.78 -25.43
N ARG A 416 25.74 13.53 -26.54
CA ARG A 416 25.68 12.95 -27.89
C ARG A 416 26.94 12.13 -28.18
N GLY A 417 26.76 10.94 -28.75
CA GLY A 417 27.87 10.02 -29.07
C GLY A 417 28.26 9.06 -27.94
N CYS A 418 27.48 8.98 -26.85
CA CYS A 418 27.70 8.00 -25.78
C CYS A 418 27.43 6.55 -26.26
N ASP A 419 28.43 5.68 -26.17
CA ASP A 419 28.33 4.26 -26.57
C ASP A 419 27.32 3.46 -25.73
N GLU A 420 26.70 2.42 -26.32
CA GLU A 420 25.87 1.44 -25.59
C GLU A 420 26.60 0.79 -24.39
N VAL A 421 27.93 0.66 -24.46
CA VAL A 421 28.77 0.15 -23.36
C VAL A 421 28.90 1.18 -22.23
N ALA A 422 28.90 2.48 -22.53
CA ALA A 422 28.87 3.54 -21.52
C ALA A 422 27.45 3.70 -20.94
N VAL A 423 26.43 3.69 -21.78
CA VAL A 423 25.00 3.72 -21.42
C VAL A 423 24.61 2.54 -20.50
N SER A 424 25.10 1.33 -20.76
CA SER A 424 24.84 0.17 -19.89
C SER A 424 25.61 0.23 -18.57
N LYS A 425 26.86 0.73 -18.56
CA LYS A 425 27.60 1.05 -17.32
C LYS A 425 26.88 2.12 -16.48
N LEU A 426 26.32 3.15 -17.12
CA LEU A 426 25.56 4.22 -16.46
C LEU A 426 24.32 3.67 -15.76
N ARG A 427 23.51 2.84 -16.44
CA ARG A 427 22.36 2.14 -15.81
C ARG A 427 22.76 1.38 -14.55
N ASN A 428 23.88 0.65 -14.60
CA ASN A 428 24.39 -0.10 -13.46
C ASN A 428 24.92 0.82 -12.33
N ARG A 429 25.61 1.91 -12.66
CA ARG A 429 26.09 2.92 -11.69
C ARG A 429 24.93 3.58 -10.96
N VAL A 430 23.94 4.09 -11.69
CA VAL A 430 22.75 4.75 -11.12
C VAL A 430 21.93 3.79 -10.24
N SER A 431 21.72 2.55 -10.69
CA SER A 431 21.00 1.52 -9.92
C SER A 431 21.72 1.17 -8.61
N SER A 432 23.04 0.95 -8.67
CA SER A 432 23.88 0.70 -7.49
C SER A 432 23.89 1.90 -6.53
N LEU A 433 23.98 3.13 -7.05
CA LEU A 433 23.97 4.36 -6.25
C LEU A 433 22.65 4.50 -5.47
N ILE A 434 21.51 4.35 -6.14
CA ILE A 434 20.18 4.40 -5.52
C ILE A 434 20.06 3.31 -4.43
N GLN A 435 20.48 2.07 -4.73
CA GLN A 435 20.41 0.97 -3.76
C GLN A 435 21.33 1.16 -2.55
N ASN A 436 22.50 1.79 -2.72
CA ASN A 436 23.45 2.05 -1.63
C ASN A 436 23.12 3.29 -0.79
N ARG A 437 22.44 4.29 -1.36
CA ARG A 437 22.08 5.55 -0.67
C ARG A 437 20.67 5.55 -0.07
N LEU A 438 19.69 4.94 -0.74
CA LEU A 438 18.28 4.89 -0.31
C LEU A 438 17.85 3.49 0.13
N GLY A 439 18.64 2.46 -0.16
CA GLY A 439 18.52 1.16 0.50
C GLY A 439 19.24 1.15 1.84
N GLU A 440 19.02 0.09 2.61
CA GLU A 440 19.55 -0.06 3.99
C GLU A 440 21.03 -0.50 4.02
N GLY A 441 21.77 -0.32 2.92
CA GLY A 441 23.18 -0.71 2.77
C GLY A 441 23.39 -2.20 2.45
N TYR A 442 24.35 -2.51 1.58
CA TYR A 442 24.68 -3.90 1.25
C TYR A 442 25.30 -4.61 2.46
N GLY A 443 24.70 -5.72 2.89
CA GLY A 443 25.18 -6.55 4.01
C GLY A 443 24.58 -6.24 5.39
N VAL A 444 23.83 -5.14 5.58
CA VAL A 444 23.23 -4.75 6.88
C VAL A 444 21.94 -5.53 7.20
N GLY A 445 21.55 -6.51 6.36
CA GLY A 445 20.35 -7.33 6.54
C GLY A 445 19.01 -6.66 6.19
N GLY A 446 19.05 -5.42 5.70
CA GLY A 446 17.86 -4.67 5.31
C GLY A 446 17.15 -5.26 4.08
N ASN A 447 15.98 -5.85 4.31
CA ASN A 447 15.18 -6.52 3.28
C ASN A 447 14.28 -5.54 2.51
N THR A 448 14.90 -4.57 1.84
CA THR A 448 14.23 -3.52 1.06
C THR A 448 14.89 -3.42 -0.32
N ARG A 449 14.27 -4.07 -1.32
CA ARG A 449 14.74 -4.14 -2.71
C ARG A 449 14.39 -2.85 -3.46
N TRP A 450 15.30 -2.40 -4.33
CA TRP A 450 15.03 -1.34 -5.30
C TRP A 450 14.88 -1.94 -6.70
N GLU A 451 13.85 -1.53 -7.43
CA GLU A 451 13.73 -1.71 -8.87
C GLU A 451 13.89 -0.34 -9.56
N VAL A 452 14.89 -0.24 -10.44
CA VAL A 452 15.33 1.03 -11.04
C VAL A 452 15.15 0.99 -12.55
N THR A 453 14.33 1.89 -13.09
CA THR A 453 14.11 2.07 -14.52
C THR A 453 14.78 3.35 -14.98
N LEU A 454 15.84 3.25 -15.78
CA LEU A 454 16.53 4.42 -16.35
C LEU A 454 16.28 4.53 -17.86
N GLN A 455 15.37 5.44 -18.23
CA GLN A 455 15.15 5.86 -19.61
C GLN A 455 16.21 6.88 -19.99
N ILE A 456 16.84 6.68 -21.15
CA ILE A 456 17.98 7.47 -21.62
C ILE A 456 17.64 8.03 -22.99
N HIS A 457 17.75 9.35 -23.14
CA HIS A 457 17.58 10.07 -24.39
C HIS A 457 18.89 10.78 -24.76
N PRO A 458 19.32 10.78 -26.03
CA PRO A 458 20.40 11.67 -26.46
C PRO A 458 19.93 13.12 -26.34
N ASP A 459 20.80 14.04 -25.93
CA ASP A 459 20.36 15.43 -25.75
C ASP A 459 19.85 16.05 -27.06
N ALA A 460 18.59 16.49 -27.05
CA ALA A 460 17.91 17.07 -28.20
C ALA A 460 18.27 18.55 -28.44
N SER A 461 19.00 19.19 -27.55
CA SER A 461 19.36 20.61 -27.66
C SER A 461 20.30 20.92 -28.85
N SER A 462 19.94 21.95 -29.62
CA SER A 462 20.70 22.58 -30.70
C SER A 462 20.11 23.95 -30.98
#